data_AF-A0A1X9XQH2-F1
#
_entry.id   AF-A0A1X9XQH2-F1
#
_cell.length_a   1.000
_cell.length_b   1.000
_cell.length_c   1.000
_cell.angle_alpha   90.00
_cell.angle_beta   90.00
_cell.angle_gamma   90.00
#
_symmetry.space_group_name_H-M   'P 1'
#
loop_
_entity.id
_entity.type
_entity.pdbx_description
1 polymer ?
#
loop_
_entity_poly.entity_id
_entity_poly.type
_entity_poly.pdbx_seq_one_letter_code
_entity_poly.pdbx_strand_id
1 'polypeptide(L)'
;NVKETGARVIYVSTNYVFDGTKTEEYAEEDRPAPLNAYGRSKLAGEAEVRVLGRHLVVRTSWVFGGERNFIKTHPNSDQVSAT
;
A
#
# COMPACT_ATOMS: atom_id res chain seq x y z
N ASN A 1 14.04 14.13 -14.84
CA ASN A 1 12.63 13.87 -14.43
C ASN A 1 12.21 12.48 -14.91
N VAL A 2 11.42 11.68 -14.20
CA VAL A 2 11.13 10.27 -14.59
C VAL A 2 10.43 10.18 -15.97
N LYS A 3 9.69 11.23 -16.33
CA LYS A 3 9.10 11.42 -17.66
C LYS A 3 10.14 11.59 -18.77
N GLU A 4 11.30 12.17 -18.47
CA GLU A 4 12.37 12.44 -19.43
C GLU A 4 13.28 11.22 -19.64
N THR A 5 13.42 10.37 -18.61
CA THR A 5 14.33 9.20 -18.66
C THR A 5 13.64 7.93 -19.15
N GLY A 6 12.32 7.93 -19.29
CA GLY A 6 11.54 6.75 -19.68
C GLY A 6 11.59 5.60 -18.66
N ALA A 7 12.04 5.87 -17.42
CA ALA A 7 12.14 4.85 -16.38
C ALA A 7 10.75 4.38 -15.92
N ARG A 8 10.68 3.14 -15.40
CA ARG A 8 9.47 2.57 -14.82
C ARG A 8 9.32 3.06 -13.37
N VAL A 9 8.09 3.41 -12.98
CA VAL A 9 7.77 3.79 -11.59
C VAL A 9 7.03 2.66 -10.90
N ILE A 10 7.50 2.24 -9.73
CA ILE A 10 6.75 1.37 -8.83
C ILE A 10 6.33 2.21 -7.62
N TYR A 11 5.02 2.27 -7.37
CA TYR A 11 4.44 3.00 -6.25
C TYR A 11 3.81 2.04 -5.25
N VAL A 12 4.38 2.00 -4.04
CA VAL A 12 3.87 1.17 -2.94
C VAL A 12 2.77 1.92 -2.19
N SER A 13 1.56 1.40 -2.33
CA SER A 13 0.33 1.90 -1.72
C SER A 13 -0.13 0.97 -0.59
N THR A 14 -1.39 1.10 -0.17
CA THR A 14 -1.92 0.47 1.03
C THR A 14 -3.37 0.02 0.84
N ASN A 15 -3.81 -1.00 1.56
CA ASN A 15 -5.23 -1.33 1.68
C ASN A 15 -6.08 -0.22 2.33
N TYR A 16 -5.46 0.77 2.99
CA TYR A 16 -6.17 1.90 3.62
C TYR A 16 -6.80 2.87 2.62
N VAL A 17 -6.63 2.62 1.30
CA VAL A 17 -7.39 3.31 0.25
C VAL A 17 -8.85 2.84 0.18
N PHE A 18 -9.20 1.73 0.82
CA PHE A 18 -10.56 1.21 0.95
C PHE A 18 -11.18 1.53 2.32
N ASP A 19 -12.51 1.45 2.42
CA ASP A 19 -13.24 1.74 3.66
C ASP A 19 -13.38 0.51 4.59
N GLY A 20 -13.11 -0.69 4.09
CA GLY A 20 -13.22 -1.92 4.87
C GLY A 20 -14.65 -2.41 5.08
N THR A 21 -15.64 -1.89 4.34
CA THR A 21 -17.05 -2.26 4.50
C THR A 21 -17.47 -3.49 3.70
N LYS A 22 -16.74 -3.81 2.63
CA LYS A 22 -16.96 -5.02 1.82
C LYS A 22 -16.78 -6.28 2.65
N THR A 23 -17.73 -7.20 2.55
CA THR A 23 -17.71 -8.50 3.23
C THR A 23 -16.81 -9.52 2.53
N GLU A 24 -16.65 -9.36 1.22
CA GLU A 24 -15.77 -10.13 0.36
C GLU A 24 -14.40 -9.44 0.21
N GLU A 25 -13.46 -10.14 -0.43
CA GLU A 25 -12.13 -9.61 -0.74
C GLU A 25 -12.20 -8.41 -1.69
N TYR A 26 -11.31 -7.44 -1.50
CA TYR A 26 -11.15 -6.31 -2.41
C TYR A 26 -10.36 -6.70 -3.65
N ALA A 27 -10.87 -6.39 -4.83
CA ALA A 27 -10.19 -6.49 -6.10
C ALA A 27 -9.48 -5.18 -6.46
N GLU A 28 -8.53 -5.22 -7.39
CA GLU A 28 -7.79 -4.04 -7.86
C GLU A 28 -8.70 -2.98 -8.50
N GLU A 29 -9.79 -3.42 -9.13
CA GLU A 29 -10.80 -2.60 -9.79
C GLU A 29 -11.82 -1.98 -8.82
N ASP A 30 -11.86 -2.44 -7.56
CA ASP A 30 -12.79 -1.88 -6.59
C ASP A 30 -12.52 -0.40 -6.35
N ARG A 31 -13.60 0.35 -6.13
CA ARG A 31 -13.52 1.80 -5.97
C ARG A 31 -12.91 2.16 -4.61
N PRO A 32 -11.83 2.96 -4.56
CA PRO A 32 -11.25 3.43 -3.31
C PRO A 32 -12.19 4.39 -2.55
N ALA A 33 -12.22 4.27 -1.23
CA ALA A 33 -12.99 5.09 -0.29
C ALA A 33 -12.23 5.29 1.05
N PRO A 34 -11.12 6.05 1.07
CA PRO A 34 -10.23 6.13 2.24
C PRO A 34 -10.86 6.89 3.43
N LEU A 35 -10.89 6.25 4.60
CA LEU A 35 -11.47 6.85 5.82
C LEU A 35 -10.51 7.82 6.56
N ASN A 36 -9.20 7.63 6.44
CA ASN A 36 -8.21 8.43 7.17
C ASN A 36 -7.25 9.21 6.25
N ALA A 37 -6.50 10.14 6.84
CA ALA A 37 -5.59 11.02 6.10
C ALA A 37 -4.47 10.27 5.39
N TYR A 38 -4.00 9.16 5.96
CA TYR A 38 -2.99 8.30 5.34
C TYR A 38 -3.50 7.61 4.08
N GLY A 39 -4.69 7.01 4.12
CA GLY A 39 -5.34 6.43 2.96
C GLY A 39 -5.58 7.47 1.85
N ARG A 40 -6.05 8.67 2.22
CA ARG A 40 -6.25 9.78 1.27
C ARG A 40 -4.96 10.20 0.58
N SER A 41 -3.86 10.36 1.33
CA SER A 41 -2.57 10.77 0.75
C SER A 41 -2.00 9.71 -0.18
N LYS A 42 -2.15 8.41 0.16
CA LYS A 42 -1.75 7.31 -0.70
C LYS A 42 -2.57 7.23 -1.99
N LEU A 43 -3.90 7.40 -1.90
CA LEU A 43 -4.77 7.42 -3.06
C LEU A 43 -4.45 8.60 -4.00
N ALA A 44 -4.14 9.77 -3.46
CA ALA A 44 -3.67 10.90 -4.27
C ALA A 44 -2.37 10.56 -5.01
N GLY A 45 -1.40 9.93 -4.34
CA GLY A 45 -0.17 9.46 -4.98
C GLY A 45 -0.41 8.41 -6.07
N GLU A 46 -1.38 7.51 -5.91
CA GLU A 46 -1.78 6.59 -6.98
C GLU A 46 -2.25 7.34 -8.22
N ALA A 47 -3.05 8.39 -8.06
CA ALA A 47 -3.55 9.19 -9.19
C ALA A 47 -2.39 9.87 -9.94
N GLU A 48 -1.42 10.44 -9.22
CA GLU A 48 -0.24 11.08 -9.82
C GLU A 48 0.66 10.10 -10.57
N VAL A 49 0.76 8.86 -10.11
CA VAL A 49 1.57 7.83 -10.77
C VAL A 49 0.83 7.23 -11.97
N ARG A 50 -0.51 7.16 -11.91
CA ARG A 50 -1.35 6.63 -13.01
C ARG A 50 -1.26 7.46 -14.29
N VAL A 51 -0.98 8.76 -14.19
CA VAL A 51 -0.76 9.62 -15.36
C VAL A 51 0.61 9.42 -16.02
N LEU A 52 1.48 8.58 -15.45
CA LEU A 52 2.76 8.21 -16.06
C LEU A 52 2.57 7.04 -17.04
N GLY A 53 3.20 7.07 -18.20
CA GLY A 53 3.03 6.00 -19.20
C GLY A 53 3.59 4.63 -18.80
N ARG A 54 4.53 4.56 -17.86
CA ARG A 54 5.16 3.30 -17.40
C ARG A 54 5.18 3.22 -15.88
N HIS A 55 4.11 2.67 -15.31
CA HIS A 55 3.97 2.58 -13.85
C HIS A 55 3.38 1.25 -13.38
N LEU A 56 3.57 0.97 -12.10
CA LEU A 56 2.93 -0.11 -11.35
C LEU A 56 2.53 0.43 -9.97
N VAL A 57 1.27 0.26 -9.59
CA VAL A 57 0.80 0.53 -8.23
C VAL A 57 0.66 -0.82 -7.51
N VAL A 58 1.34 -0.97 -6.38
CA VAL A 58 1.27 -2.18 -5.55
C VAL A 58 0.61 -1.83 -4.23
N ARG A 59 -0.64 -2.25 -4.03
CA ARG A 59 -1.34 -2.09 -2.75
C ARG A 59 -0.97 -3.29 -1.86
N THR A 60 -0.50 -3.00 -0.65
CA THR A 60 -0.12 -4.04 0.32
C THR A 60 -0.76 -3.74 1.68
N SER A 61 -0.81 -4.75 2.53
CA SER A 61 -1.40 -4.71 3.87
C SER A 61 -0.57 -5.51 4.83
N TRP A 62 -0.55 -5.11 6.10
CA TRP A 62 0.09 -5.89 7.18
C TRP A 62 1.56 -6.23 6.86
N VAL A 63 2.32 -5.26 6.34
CA VAL A 63 3.74 -5.47 6.02
C VAL A 63 4.55 -5.59 7.31
N PHE A 64 5.34 -6.65 7.41
CA PHE A 64 6.29 -6.89 8.49
C PHE A 64 7.68 -7.25 7.93
N GLY A 65 8.71 -7.02 8.71
CA GLY A 65 10.12 -7.07 8.30
C GLY A 65 10.91 -5.92 8.91
N GLY A 66 12.23 -5.92 8.71
CA GLY A 66 13.12 -4.88 9.26
C GLY A 66 13.00 -4.73 10.78
N GLU A 67 13.30 -3.53 11.29
CA GLU A 67 13.38 -3.29 12.74
C GLU A 67 12.04 -2.92 13.39
N ARG A 68 11.13 -2.25 12.69
CA ARG A 68 9.90 -1.69 13.27
C ARG A 68 8.66 -2.24 12.60
N ASN A 69 7.98 -3.16 13.28
CA ASN A 69 6.72 -3.75 12.81
C ASN A 69 5.93 -4.31 14.00
N PHE A 70 4.67 -4.66 13.74
CA PHE A 70 3.75 -5.14 14.76
C PHE A 70 4.22 -6.44 15.43
N ILE A 71 4.84 -7.36 14.68
CA ILE A 71 5.34 -8.64 15.20
C ILE A 71 6.40 -8.39 16.29
N LYS A 72 7.32 -7.46 16.04
CA LYS A 72 8.39 -7.09 17.00
C LYS A 72 7.92 -6.27 18.19
N THR A 73 6.74 -5.66 18.11
CA THR A 73 6.14 -4.93 19.26
C THR A 73 5.30 -5.83 20.16
N HIS A 74 5.08 -7.09 19.79
CA HIS A 74 4.32 -8.01 20.62
C HIS A 74 5.11 -8.48 21.84
N PRO A 75 4.46 -8.67 23.01
CA PRO A 75 5.11 -9.12 24.25
C PRO A 75 5.86 -10.46 24.13
N ASN A 76 5.48 -11.30 23.17
CA ASN A 76 6.10 -12.61 22.89
C ASN A 76 6.74 -12.64 21.49
N SER A 77 7.22 -11.51 20.99
CA SER A 77 7.83 -11.38 19.66
C SER A 77 8.93 -12.41 19.38
N ASP A 78 9.64 -12.85 20.42
CA ASP A 78 10.73 -13.82 20.35
C ASP A 78 10.26 -15.24 20.01
N GLN A 79 8.96 -15.52 20.12
CA GLN A 79 8.36 -16.80 19.76
C GLN A 79 7.73 -16.82 18.37
N VAL A 80 7.69 -15.68 17.67
CA VAL A 80 7.09 -15.56 16.34
C VAL A 80 8.21 -15.50 15.30
N SER A 81 8.69 -16.68 14.89
CA SER A 81 9.58 -16.81 13.73
C SER A 81 8.74 -16.67 12.46
N ALA A 82 8.83 -15.51 11.79
CA ALA A 82 8.37 -15.38 10.42
C ALA A 82 9.31 -16.22 9.53
N THR A 83 8.93 -17.48 9.36
CA THR A 83 9.59 -18.43 8.47
C THR A 83 9.11 -18.20 7.05
#